data_AF-A0A2E7PWC6-F1
#
_entry.id   AF-A0A2E7PWC6-F1
#
_cell.length_a   1.000
_cell.length_b   1.000
_cell.length_c   1.000
_cell.angle_alpha   90.00
_cell.angle_beta   90.00
_cell.angle_gamma   90.00
#
_symmetry.space_group_name_H-M   'P 1'
#
loop_
_entity.id
_entity.type
_entity.pdbx_description
1 polymer ?
#
loop_
_entity_poly.entity_id
_entity_poly.type
_entity_poly.pdbx_seq_one_letter_code
_entity_poly.pdbx_strand_id
1 'polypeptide(L)'
;MNHLSIHLANLLSNAQSSIMKPKSHPLIIWPLAWIAFLLCPKLNSVPKVEKNLSYGPHERQVMDVYWDSGYENAPIVFTIHGGGFKKGDKVYCNADMRKLYAGKGCIVVSPNYRLVGKGEPITKDDCALDAAMAVAYLQANAKRFGGDPKRILSTGYSAGGYISAWIAYRKNWDWPSYARHKPRKLNIVGWFGDSPFLPPDLISQVGPGDPP
;
A
#
# COMPACT_ATOMS: atom_id res chain seq x y z
N MET A 1 -71.95 2.60 45.23
CA MET A 1 -71.78 4.04 44.90
C MET A 1 -70.68 4.09 43.83
N ASN A 2 -70.88 4.27 42.54
CA ASN A 2 -72.01 4.77 41.75
C ASN A 2 -72.28 3.87 40.54
N HIS A 3 -73.55 3.85 40.19
CA HIS A 3 -74.16 3.27 39.01
C HIS A 3 -73.88 4.11 37.75
N LEU A 4 -74.01 3.43 36.59
CA LEU A 4 -74.59 3.93 35.34
C LEU A 4 -73.86 5.02 34.54
N SER A 5 -73.32 4.58 33.41
CA SER A 5 -73.49 5.19 32.07
C SER A 5 -73.22 4.07 31.06
N ILE A 6 -74.15 3.13 30.85
CA ILE A 6 -75.24 3.18 29.85
C ILE A 6 -74.81 3.74 28.49
N HIS A 7 -74.70 2.77 27.57
CA HIS A 7 -75.16 2.78 26.17
C HIS A 7 -74.41 3.57 25.09
N LEU A 8 -74.50 2.99 23.88
CA LEU A 8 -74.45 3.62 22.56
C LEU A 8 -73.14 3.66 21.77
N ALA A 9 -72.32 2.59 21.79
CA ALA A 9 -71.40 2.33 20.66
C ALA A 9 -70.98 0.85 20.50
N ASN A 10 -71.93 -0.09 20.59
CA ASN A 10 -71.78 -1.34 19.83
C ASN A 10 -71.98 -0.97 18.35
N LEU A 11 -70.98 -1.08 17.48
CA LEU A 11 -71.25 -1.14 16.04
C LEU A 11 -70.17 -1.69 15.11
N LEU A 12 -68.98 -2.12 15.55
CA LEU A 12 -67.97 -2.67 14.60
C LEU A 12 -67.02 -3.71 15.19
N SER A 13 -67.51 -4.82 15.78
CA SER A 13 -66.56 -5.90 16.15
C SER A 13 -67.06 -7.34 16.03
N ASN A 14 -68.35 -7.59 15.80
CA ASN A 14 -68.85 -8.96 15.62
C ASN A 14 -69.38 -9.19 14.22
N ALA A 15 -68.47 -9.55 13.32
CA ALA A 15 -68.76 -10.33 12.12
C ALA A 15 -67.75 -11.50 12.09
N GLN A 16 -68.27 -12.71 12.34
CA GLN A 16 -68.01 -13.93 11.55
C GLN A 16 -66.55 -14.18 11.13
N SER A 17 -65.83 -15.03 11.86
CA SER A 17 -65.69 -16.47 11.58
C SER A 17 -64.81 -16.82 10.36
N SER A 18 -63.64 -17.39 10.68
CA SER A 18 -62.94 -18.46 9.96
C SER A 18 -62.78 -18.34 8.44
N ILE A 19 -61.65 -17.79 7.99
CA ILE A 19 -61.05 -18.17 6.71
C ILE A 19 -59.52 -18.24 6.89
N MET A 20 -58.96 -19.39 6.50
CA MET A 20 -57.53 -19.71 6.44
C MET A 20 -56.69 -18.54 5.92
N LYS A 21 -55.60 -18.20 6.61
CA LYS A 21 -54.53 -17.35 6.04
C LYS A 21 -53.32 -18.21 5.66
N PRO A 22 -52.76 -18.02 4.45
CA PRO A 22 -51.72 -18.88 3.89
C PRO A 22 -50.37 -18.66 4.59
N LYS A 23 -49.53 -19.71 4.60
CA LYS A 23 -48.13 -19.65 5.00
C LYS A 23 -47.41 -18.58 4.16
N SER A 24 -47.12 -17.42 4.74
CA SER A 24 -46.21 -16.45 4.15
C SER A 24 -44.77 -16.91 4.38
N HIS A 25 -44.19 -17.58 3.39
CA HIS A 25 -42.73 -17.66 3.28
C HIS A 25 -42.20 -16.23 3.08
N PRO A 26 -41.15 -15.78 3.81
CA PRO A 26 -40.52 -14.52 3.49
C PRO A 26 -39.90 -14.67 2.10
N LEU A 27 -40.35 -13.82 1.16
CA LEU A 27 -39.71 -13.67 -0.14
C LEU A 27 -38.26 -13.28 0.10
N ILE A 28 -37.36 -14.24 -0.12
CA ILE A 28 -35.92 -14.04 -0.14
C ILE A 28 -35.61 -13.14 -1.35
N ILE A 29 -35.46 -11.83 -1.11
CA ILE A 29 -34.97 -10.84 -2.10
C ILE A 29 -33.43 -10.99 -2.21
N TRP A 30 -32.94 -12.20 -2.45
CA TRP A 30 -31.51 -12.51 -2.57
C TRP A 30 -31.11 -13.14 -3.93
N PRO A 31 -31.54 -12.60 -5.09
CA PRO A 31 -30.75 -12.87 -6.31
C PRO A 31 -30.22 -11.60 -7.00
N LEU A 32 -30.76 -10.41 -6.71
CA LEU A 32 -30.39 -9.20 -7.46
C LEU A 32 -29.08 -8.54 -6.99
N ALA A 33 -28.74 -8.67 -5.70
CA ALA A 33 -27.48 -8.13 -5.17
C ALA A 33 -26.22 -8.86 -5.69
N TRP A 34 -26.35 -10.14 -6.06
CA TRP A 34 -25.24 -10.93 -6.61
C TRP A 34 -25.01 -10.67 -8.10
N ILE A 35 -26.08 -10.37 -8.86
CA ILE A 35 -25.98 -10.04 -10.29
C ILE A 35 -25.34 -8.65 -10.50
N ALA A 36 -25.58 -7.70 -9.60
CA ALA A 36 -24.91 -6.39 -9.62
C ALA A 36 -23.39 -6.49 -9.37
N PHE A 37 -22.91 -7.56 -8.71
CA PHE A 37 -21.49 -7.79 -8.50
C PHE A 37 -20.77 -8.29 -9.76
N LEU A 38 -21.49 -8.93 -10.68
CA LEU A 38 -20.96 -9.43 -11.96
C LEU A 38 -21.02 -8.40 -13.10
N LEU A 39 -21.82 -7.34 -12.93
CA LEU A 39 -22.04 -6.27 -13.92
C LEU A 39 -21.47 -4.93 -13.49
N CYS A 40 -20.69 -4.89 -12.41
CA CYS A 40 -19.83 -3.73 -12.19
C CYS A 40 -18.78 -3.77 -13.30
N PRO A 41 -18.79 -2.85 -14.28
CA PRO A 41 -17.69 -2.78 -15.22
C PRO A 41 -16.43 -2.71 -14.38
N LYS A 42 -15.40 -3.52 -14.69
CA LYS A 42 -14.05 -3.23 -14.21
C LYS A 42 -13.87 -1.74 -14.51
N LEU A 43 -13.91 -0.91 -13.48
CA LEU A 43 -13.66 0.52 -13.62
C LEU A 43 -12.35 0.56 -14.38
N ASN A 44 -12.38 1.08 -15.62
CA ASN A 44 -11.19 1.16 -16.45
C ASN A 44 -10.18 1.95 -15.63
N SER A 45 -9.20 1.24 -15.07
CA SER A 45 -8.25 1.82 -14.16
C SER A 45 -7.29 2.62 -15.04
N VAL A 46 -7.37 3.94 -14.94
CA VAL A 46 -6.57 4.85 -15.77
C VAL A 46 -5.16 4.89 -15.16
N PRO A 47 -4.12 4.51 -15.92
CA PRO A 47 -2.76 4.59 -15.43
C PRO A 47 -2.38 6.03 -15.10
N LYS A 48 -1.83 6.24 -13.90
CA LYS A 48 -1.35 7.51 -13.37
C LYS A 48 0.13 7.43 -13.04
N VAL A 49 0.78 8.58 -13.13
CA VAL A 49 2.18 8.75 -12.74
C VAL A 49 2.37 10.10 -12.07
N GLU A 50 3.12 10.10 -10.97
CA GLU A 50 3.69 11.29 -10.36
C GLU A 50 5.20 11.16 -10.47
N LYS A 51 5.83 12.01 -11.30
CA LYS A 51 7.28 12.00 -11.50
C LYS A 51 7.97 12.97 -10.56
N ASN A 52 9.21 12.64 -10.18
CA ASN A 52 10.09 13.48 -9.39
C ASN A 52 9.46 13.95 -8.06
N LEU A 53 8.64 13.08 -7.45
CA LEU A 53 8.08 13.33 -6.13
C LEU A 53 9.21 13.39 -5.11
N SER A 54 9.51 14.61 -4.63
CA SER A 54 10.55 14.83 -3.63
C SER A 54 10.15 14.18 -2.31
N TYR A 55 11.11 13.48 -1.69
CA TYR A 55 11.03 12.96 -0.32
C TYR A 55 12.11 13.57 0.61
N GLY A 56 13.03 14.37 0.07
CA GLY A 56 14.07 15.08 0.83
C GLY A 56 14.62 16.31 0.08
N PRO A 57 15.52 17.09 0.70
CA PRO A 57 16.04 18.34 0.15
C PRO A 57 17.04 18.17 -1.00
N HIS A 58 17.73 17.04 -1.09
CA HIS A 58 18.72 16.81 -2.15
C HIS A 58 18.01 16.54 -3.50
N GLU A 59 18.56 17.01 -4.62
CA GLU A 59 17.94 16.88 -5.95
C GLU A 59 17.63 15.43 -6.36
N ARG A 60 18.47 14.49 -5.91
CA ARG A 60 18.29 13.03 -6.11
C ARG A 60 17.33 12.38 -5.11
N GLN A 61 16.87 13.08 -4.07
CA GLN A 61 15.88 12.57 -3.12
C GLN A 61 14.47 12.71 -3.70
N VAL A 62 14.26 12.08 -4.85
CA VAL A 62 13.03 12.07 -5.62
C VAL A 62 12.66 10.65 -6.04
N MET A 63 11.36 10.38 -6.23
CA MET A 63 10.87 9.10 -6.74
C MET A 63 9.80 9.30 -7.81
N ASP A 64 9.59 8.29 -8.65
CA ASP A 64 8.42 8.20 -9.53
C ASP A 64 7.44 7.18 -8.95
N VAL A 65 6.16 7.55 -8.85
CA VAL A 65 5.08 6.67 -8.37
C VAL A 65 4.13 6.38 -9.51
N TYR A 66 3.82 5.11 -9.75
CA TYR A 66 2.94 4.63 -10.80
C TYR A 66 1.82 3.78 -10.20
N TRP A 67 0.58 4.08 -10.55
CA TRP A 67 -0.61 3.38 -10.04
C TRP A 67 -1.76 3.54 -11.03
N ASP A 68 -2.83 2.77 -10.91
CA ASP A 68 -4.05 3.04 -11.66
C ASP A 68 -5.12 3.70 -10.78
N SER A 69 -6.01 4.48 -11.39
CA SER A 69 -7.17 5.02 -10.70
C SER A 69 -8.07 3.91 -10.15
N GLY A 70 -8.52 4.07 -8.91
CA GLY A 70 -9.44 3.12 -8.26
C GLY A 70 -8.75 2.00 -7.47
N TYR A 71 -7.42 2.02 -7.36
CA TYR A 71 -6.73 1.16 -6.41
C TYR A 71 -7.16 1.49 -4.97
N GLU A 72 -7.43 0.44 -4.19
CA GLU A 72 -7.73 0.51 -2.77
C GLU A 72 -6.93 -0.57 -2.04
N ASN A 73 -6.21 -0.18 -1.00
CA ASN A 73 -5.31 -1.06 -0.23
C ASN A 73 -4.33 -1.87 -1.11
N ALA A 74 -3.91 -1.28 -2.23
CA ALA A 74 -3.02 -1.92 -3.19
C ALA A 74 -1.62 -2.15 -2.57
N PRO A 75 -0.99 -3.30 -2.83
CA PRO A 75 0.40 -3.51 -2.46
C PRO A 75 1.33 -2.56 -3.24
N ILE A 76 2.43 -2.17 -2.62
CA ILE A 76 3.44 -1.28 -3.20
C ILE A 76 4.70 -2.10 -3.48
N VAL A 77 5.23 -2.01 -4.70
CA VAL A 77 6.52 -2.57 -5.09
C VAL A 77 7.51 -1.42 -5.30
N PHE A 78 8.49 -1.33 -4.41
CA PHE A 78 9.53 -0.30 -4.36
C PHE A 78 10.80 -0.83 -5.03
N THR A 79 11.12 -0.33 -6.23
CA THR A 79 12.12 -0.90 -7.14
C THR A 79 13.37 -0.02 -7.19
N ILE A 80 14.46 -0.50 -6.59
CA ILE A 80 15.67 0.29 -6.36
C ILE A 80 16.71 -0.02 -7.45
N HIS A 81 17.19 1.03 -8.11
CA HIS A 81 18.19 0.89 -9.17
C HIS A 81 19.56 0.46 -8.63
N GLY A 82 20.30 -0.30 -9.44
CA GLY A 82 21.71 -0.63 -9.20
C GLY A 82 22.66 0.48 -9.61
N GLY A 83 23.93 0.13 -9.86
CA GLY A 83 24.96 1.07 -10.32
C GLY A 83 26.13 1.27 -9.35
N GLY A 84 26.35 0.31 -8.44
CA GLY A 84 27.51 0.32 -7.55
C GLY A 84 27.58 1.56 -6.65
N PHE A 85 26.42 2.15 -6.32
CA PHE A 85 26.27 3.39 -5.55
C PHE A 85 26.85 4.66 -6.21
N LYS A 86 27.49 4.55 -7.38
CA LYS A 86 28.21 5.65 -8.04
C LYS A 86 27.48 6.21 -9.27
N LYS A 87 26.50 5.45 -9.77
CA LYS A 87 25.66 5.79 -10.92
C LYS A 87 24.30 5.12 -10.78
N GLY A 88 23.42 5.40 -11.74
CA GLY A 88 22.08 4.83 -11.80
C GLY A 88 21.02 5.92 -11.74
N ASP A 89 19.82 5.56 -12.17
CA ASP A 89 18.67 6.45 -12.12
C ASP A 89 17.38 5.63 -12.01
N LYS A 90 16.37 6.22 -11.38
CA LYS A 90 15.03 5.66 -11.24
C LYS A 90 14.47 5.21 -12.59
N VAL A 91 14.75 5.89 -13.70
CA VAL A 91 14.24 5.48 -15.03
C VAL A 91 14.55 4.04 -15.42
N TYR A 92 15.65 3.46 -14.92
CA TYR A 92 16.05 2.10 -15.25
C TYR A 92 15.14 1.03 -14.62
N CYS A 93 14.44 1.35 -13.54
CA CYS A 93 13.53 0.41 -12.88
C CYS A 93 12.07 0.57 -13.34
N ASN A 94 11.79 1.46 -14.29
CA ASN A 94 10.43 1.91 -14.56
C ASN A 94 9.69 1.04 -15.57
N ALA A 95 10.27 0.70 -16.73
CA ALA A 95 9.48 0.08 -17.81
C ALA A 95 9.06 -1.35 -17.50
N ASP A 96 10.02 -2.23 -17.22
CA ASP A 96 9.75 -3.66 -17.07
C ASP A 96 9.02 -3.96 -15.76
N MET A 97 9.36 -3.28 -14.67
CA MET A 97 8.69 -3.47 -13.39
C MET A 97 7.25 -2.98 -13.43
N ARG A 98 6.96 -1.87 -14.13
CA ARG A 98 5.56 -1.45 -14.36
C ARG A 98 4.80 -2.50 -15.15
N LYS A 99 5.39 -3.00 -16.24
CA LYS A 99 4.76 -4.07 -17.05
C LYS A 99 4.46 -5.32 -16.20
N LEU A 100 5.37 -5.68 -15.29
CA LEU A 100 5.24 -6.87 -14.46
C LEU A 100 4.23 -6.71 -13.31
N TYR A 101 4.21 -5.55 -12.65
CA TYR A 101 3.49 -5.36 -11.38
C TYR A 101 2.22 -4.53 -11.49
N ALA A 102 2.15 -3.54 -12.40
CA ALA A 102 0.92 -2.75 -12.56
C ALA A 102 -0.25 -3.64 -13.01
N GLY A 103 0.00 -4.58 -13.93
CA GLY A 103 -1.00 -5.58 -14.36
C GLY A 103 -1.47 -6.54 -13.25
N LYS A 104 -0.81 -6.53 -12.09
CA LYS A 104 -1.17 -7.32 -10.90
C LYS A 104 -1.86 -6.48 -9.82
N GLY A 105 -2.22 -5.23 -10.12
CA GLY A 105 -2.85 -4.32 -9.16
C GLY A 105 -1.89 -3.74 -8.13
N CYS A 106 -0.59 -3.72 -8.44
CA CYS A 106 0.41 -3.13 -7.55
C CYS A 106 0.72 -1.68 -7.95
N ILE A 107 0.96 -0.85 -6.94
CA ILE A 107 1.64 0.43 -7.11
C ILE A 107 3.13 0.14 -7.34
N VAL A 108 3.73 0.78 -8.33
CA VAL A 108 5.17 0.64 -8.60
C VAL A 108 5.85 1.96 -8.29
N VAL A 109 6.91 1.92 -7.48
CA VAL A 109 7.66 3.11 -7.08
C VAL A 109 9.12 2.93 -7.38
N SER A 110 9.74 3.92 -8.01
CA SER A 110 11.16 3.90 -8.34
C SER A 110 11.86 5.15 -7.79
N PRO A 111 12.72 5.02 -6.76
CA PRO A 111 13.45 6.14 -6.17
C PRO A 111 14.78 6.39 -6.90
N ASN A 112 15.20 7.64 -6.94
CA ASN A 112 16.62 7.97 -6.92
C ASN A 112 17.11 8.03 -5.47
N TYR A 113 18.42 7.89 -5.27
CA TYR A 113 19.11 8.13 -4.00
C TYR A 113 20.43 8.87 -4.29
N ARG A 114 21.03 9.54 -3.28
CA ARG A 114 22.35 10.18 -3.41
C ARG A 114 23.40 9.16 -3.82
N LEU A 115 24.40 9.58 -4.60
CA LEU A 115 25.44 8.69 -5.12
C LEU A 115 26.78 8.98 -4.45
N VAL A 116 27.55 7.92 -4.21
CA VAL A 116 28.94 7.98 -3.75
C VAL A 116 29.79 8.62 -4.85
N GLY A 117 30.46 9.73 -4.57
CA GLY A 117 31.23 10.48 -5.56
C GLY A 117 32.14 11.54 -4.95
N LYS A 118 32.85 12.30 -5.81
CA LYS A 118 33.86 13.29 -5.39
C LYS A 118 33.29 14.66 -4.99
N GLY A 119 31.97 14.86 -5.01
CA GLY A 119 31.33 16.16 -4.73
C GLY A 119 30.76 16.32 -3.31
N GLU A 120 30.26 15.24 -2.73
CA GLU A 120 29.73 15.19 -1.37
C GLU A 120 30.23 13.90 -0.70
N PRO A 121 30.52 13.90 0.61
CA PRO A 121 30.97 12.71 1.33
C PRO A 121 29.80 11.75 1.59
N ILE A 122 29.23 11.18 0.52
CA ILE A 122 28.13 10.24 0.56
C ILE A 122 28.68 8.82 0.77
N THR A 123 28.18 8.15 1.80
CA THR A 123 28.48 6.74 2.08
C THR A 123 27.41 5.81 1.48
N LYS A 124 27.65 4.49 1.50
CA LYS A 124 26.63 3.50 1.11
C LYS A 124 25.42 3.52 2.04
N ASP A 125 25.65 3.81 3.33
CA ASP A 125 24.60 3.93 4.33
C ASP A 125 23.74 5.17 4.07
N ASP A 126 24.34 6.28 3.61
CA ASP A 126 23.57 7.46 3.15
C ASP A 126 22.66 7.12 1.96
N CYS A 127 23.16 6.34 0.99
CA CYS A 127 22.34 5.86 -0.13
C CYS A 127 21.15 5.02 0.35
N ALA A 128 21.39 4.12 1.32
CA ALA A 128 20.35 3.25 1.86
C ALA A 128 19.36 4.03 2.75
N LEU A 129 19.83 5.01 3.52
CA LEU A 129 19.02 5.90 4.34
C LEU A 129 18.12 6.79 3.49
N ASP A 130 18.59 7.26 2.34
CA ASP A 130 17.75 7.97 1.36
C ASP A 130 16.59 7.10 0.87
N ALA A 131 16.86 5.85 0.50
CA ALA A 131 15.81 4.91 0.09
C ALA A 131 14.82 4.62 1.24
N ALA A 132 15.33 4.51 2.48
CA ALA A 132 14.49 4.37 3.66
C ALA A 132 13.59 5.60 3.91
N MET A 133 14.11 6.82 3.68
CA MET A 133 13.31 8.04 3.74
C MET A 133 12.21 8.05 2.68
N ALA A 134 12.48 7.56 1.48
CA ALA A 134 11.46 7.42 0.44
C ALA A 134 10.36 6.44 0.87
N VAL A 135 10.71 5.32 1.49
CA VAL A 135 9.70 4.39 2.03
C VAL A 135 8.95 4.98 3.22
N ALA A 136 9.62 5.70 4.13
CA ALA A 136 8.95 6.41 5.21
C ALA A 136 7.92 7.42 4.67
N TYR A 137 8.25 8.12 3.58
CA TYR A 137 7.31 8.97 2.85
C TYR A 137 6.14 8.17 2.28
N LEU A 138 6.39 7.04 1.61
CA LEU A 138 5.33 6.19 1.08
C LEU A 138 4.41 5.68 2.19
N GLN A 139 4.94 5.21 3.32
CA GLN A 139 4.11 4.75 4.45
C GLN A 139 3.20 5.85 4.99
N ALA A 140 3.67 7.09 5.03
CA ALA A 140 2.86 8.22 5.49
C ALA A 140 1.81 8.66 4.46
N ASN A 141 2.05 8.43 3.16
CA ASN A 141 1.27 9.01 2.06
C ASN A 141 0.60 7.97 1.14
N ALA A 142 0.74 6.67 1.40
CA ALA A 142 0.32 5.57 0.52
C ALA A 142 -1.14 5.67 0.09
N LYS A 143 -2.02 6.10 1.01
CA LYS A 143 -3.45 6.25 0.76
C LYS A 143 -3.76 7.22 -0.38
N ARG A 144 -2.91 8.24 -0.63
CA ARG A 144 -3.07 9.18 -1.75
C ARG A 144 -3.01 8.47 -3.11
N PHE A 145 -2.31 7.34 -3.16
CA PHE A 145 -2.13 6.52 -4.36
C PHE A 145 -3.03 5.27 -4.36
N GLY A 146 -3.90 5.11 -3.36
CA GLY A 146 -4.69 3.89 -3.17
C GLY A 146 -3.91 2.72 -2.55
N GLY A 147 -2.71 2.99 -2.01
CA GLY A 147 -1.81 1.97 -1.48
C GLY A 147 -2.04 1.65 0.00
N ASP A 148 -1.69 0.43 0.40
CA ASP A 148 -1.64 0.01 1.80
C ASP A 148 -0.22 0.25 2.36
N PRO A 149 -0.05 1.14 3.37
CA PRO A 149 1.25 1.44 3.97
C PRO A 149 1.86 0.29 4.78
N LYS A 150 1.14 -0.84 4.92
CA LYS A 150 1.63 -2.07 5.57
C LYS A 150 2.12 -3.12 4.58
N ARG A 151 1.89 -2.91 3.28
CA ARG A 151 2.16 -3.89 2.22
C ARG A 151 3.16 -3.33 1.21
N ILE A 152 4.39 -3.12 1.68
CA ILE A 152 5.49 -2.62 0.85
C ILE A 152 6.50 -3.74 0.64
N LEU A 153 6.73 -4.10 -0.62
CA LEU A 153 7.82 -4.98 -1.04
C LEU A 153 8.94 -4.12 -1.59
N SER A 154 10.14 -4.20 -1.04
CA SER A 154 11.33 -3.60 -1.67
C SER A 154 12.07 -4.62 -2.51
N THR A 155 12.60 -4.19 -3.65
CA THR A 155 13.47 -5.03 -4.48
C THR A 155 14.45 -4.20 -5.28
N GLY A 156 15.47 -4.83 -5.85
CA GLY A 156 16.48 -4.18 -6.66
C GLY A 156 17.58 -5.13 -7.09
N TYR A 157 18.47 -4.63 -7.96
CA TYR A 157 19.60 -5.39 -8.51
C TYR A 157 20.94 -4.78 -8.09
N SER A 158 21.95 -5.62 -7.78
CA SER A 158 23.29 -5.17 -7.39
C SER A 158 23.26 -4.24 -6.15
N ALA A 159 23.67 -2.98 -6.29
CA ALA A 159 23.56 -1.96 -5.24
C ALA A 159 22.11 -1.75 -4.77
N GLY A 160 21.12 -1.88 -5.66
CA GLY A 160 19.71 -1.78 -5.28
C GLY A 160 19.24 -3.00 -4.46
N GLY A 161 19.79 -4.19 -4.74
CA GLY A 161 19.55 -5.39 -3.92
C GLY A 161 20.15 -5.25 -2.53
N TYR A 162 21.35 -4.67 -2.43
CA TYR A 162 21.96 -4.30 -1.16
C TYR A 162 21.08 -3.35 -0.36
N ILE A 163 20.62 -2.25 -0.99
CA ILE A 163 19.76 -1.26 -0.33
C ILE A 163 18.44 -1.90 0.11
N SER A 164 17.84 -2.75 -0.72
CA SER A 164 16.61 -3.47 -0.39
C SER A 164 16.78 -4.30 0.89
N ALA A 165 17.84 -5.11 0.98
CA ALA A 165 18.13 -5.86 2.19
C ALA A 165 18.41 -4.93 3.37
N TRP A 166 19.22 -3.90 3.17
CA TRP A 166 19.61 -2.96 4.23
C TRP A 166 18.39 -2.31 4.87
N ILE A 167 17.42 -1.82 4.09
CA ILE A 167 16.22 -1.17 4.63
C ILE A 167 15.21 -2.17 5.22
N ALA A 168 15.21 -3.43 4.77
CA ALA A 168 14.29 -4.45 5.26
C ALA A 168 14.71 -5.01 6.63
N TYR A 169 16.02 -5.18 6.86
CA TYR A 169 16.54 -5.86 8.05
C TYR A 169 17.10 -4.91 9.12
N ARG A 170 17.25 -3.61 8.83
CA ARG A 170 17.68 -2.64 9.84
C ARG A 170 16.59 -2.39 10.88
N LYS A 171 16.95 -2.57 12.15
CA LYS A 171 16.01 -2.47 13.29
C LYS A 171 15.91 -1.06 13.88
N ASN A 172 16.96 -0.26 13.74
CA ASN A 172 17.07 1.08 14.31
C ASN A 172 17.41 2.11 13.23
N TRP A 173 16.88 3.32 13.41
CA TRP A 173 16.95 4.37 12.41
C TRP A 173 17.54 5.66 12.97
N ASP A 174 18.66 6.07 12.41
CA ASP A 174 19.31 7.34 12.71
C ASP A 174 18.87 8.36 11.66
N TRP A 175 17.58 8.71 11.71
CA TRP A 175 16.99 9.60 10.70
C TRP A 175 17.67 10.97 10.69
N PRO A 176 17.99 11.53 9.51
CA PRO A 176 18.57 12.86 9.46
C PRO A 176 17.56 13.90 9.96
N SER A 177 18.06 15.03 10.48
CA SER A 177 17.23 16.08 11.06
C SER A 177 16.15 16.55 10.08
N TYR A 178 16.49 16.66 8.79
CA TYR A 178 15.62 17.10 7.70
C TYR A 178 14.62 16.04 7.19
N ALA A 179 14.66 14.79 7.67
CA ALA A 179 13.68 13.78 7.24
C ALA A 179 12.27 14.18 7.67
N ARG A 180 11.35 14.27 6.70
CA ARG A 180 9.94 14.64 6.94
C ARG A 180 9.17 13.60 7.74
N HIS A 181 9.51 12.33 7.57
CA HIS A 181 8.88 11.20 8.26
C HIS A 181 9.96 10.35 8.92
N LYS A 182 9.77 10.03 10.20
CA LYS A 182 10.75 9.32 11.05
C LYS A 182 10.10 8.15 11.79
N PRO A 183 9.50 7.17 11.09
CA PRO A 183 8.84 6.06 11.76
C PRO A 183 9.86 5.23 12.54
N ARG A 184 9.42 4.62 13.65
CA ARG A 184 10.25 3.69 14.41
C ARG A 184 10.58 2.42 13.62
N LYS A 185 9.69 2.03 12.70
CA LYS A 185 9.80 0.83 11.87
C LYS A 185 9.32 1.12 10.45
N LEU A 186 10.00 0.53 9.47
CA LEU A 186 9.49 0.43 8.11
C LEU A 186 8.70 -0.87 7.92
N ASN A 187 7.51 -0.78 7.31
CA ASN A 187 6.62 -1.90 7.00
C ASN A 187 7.02 -2.49 5.63
N ILE A 188 8.23 -3.02 5.57
CA ILE A 188 8.83 -3.54 4.33
C ILE A 188 9.05 -5.04 4.47
N VAL A 189 8.78 -5.76 3.39
CA VAL A 189 9.36 -7.08 3.11
C VAL A 189 10.41 -6.89 2.03
N GLY A 190 11.62 -7.41 2.24
CA GLY A 190 12.74 -7.20 1.32
C GLY A 190 12.98 -8.40 0.42
N TRP A 191 12.69 -8.28 -0.87
CA TRP A 191 13.18 -9.22 -1.88
C TRP A 191 14.49 -8.69 -2.46
N PHE A 192 15.61 -9.21 -1.98
CA PHE A 192 16.92 -8.87 -2.49
C PHE A 192 17.25 -9.80 -3.67
N GLY A 193 17.36 -9.25 -4.88
CA GLY A 193 17.86 -9.99 -6.04
C GLY A 193 19.36 -10.33 -5.89
N ASP A 194 19.99 -10.76 -6.97
CA ASP A 194 21.42 -11.12 -6.98
C ASP A 194 22.30 -9.93 -6.55
N SER A 195 22.78 -9.95 -5.29
CA SER A 195 23.65 -8.93 -4.70
C SER A 195 24.84 -9.61 -4.05
N PRO A 196 26.06 -9.48 -4.60
CA PRO A 196 27.20 -10.26 -4.14
C PRO A 196 27.77 -9.81 -2.78
N PHE A 197 27.27 -8.73 -2.15
CA PHE A 197 27.96 -8.07 -1.03
C PHE A 197 27.02 -7.51 0.05
N LEU A 198 26.12 -8.33 0.60
CA LEU A 198 25.35 -7.91 1.79
C LEU A 198 26.28 -7.69 3.02
N PRO A 199 26.03 -6.68 3.87
CA PRO A 199 26.87 -6.42 5.04
C PRO A 199 26.80 -7.57 6.06
N PRO A 200 27.93 -8.06 6.61
CA PRO A 200 27.91 -9.09 7.65
C PRO A 200 27.14 -8.68 8.91
N ASP A 201 27.22 -7.41 9.30
CA ASP A 201 26.47 -6.84 10.43
C ASP A 201 24.96 -6.86 10.18
N LEU A 202 24.52 -6.60 8.95
CA LEU A 202 23.12 -6.72 8.56
C LEU A 202 22.66 -8.19 8.61
N ILE A 203 23.45 -9.11 8.06
CA ILE A 203 23.15 -10.55 8.08
C ILE A 203 23.01 -11.05 9.52
N SER A 204 23.89 -10.60 10.43
CA SER A 204 23.84 -10.97 11.85
C SER A 204 22.57 -10.50 12.58
N GLN A 205 21.86 -9.52 12.03
CA GLN A 205 20.62 -8.99 12.61
C GLN A 205 19.38 -9.79 12.18
N VAL A 206 19.47 -10.63 11.14
CA VAL A 206 18.34 -11.43 10.65
C VAL A 206 18.07 -12.58 11.62
N GLY A 207 16.85 -12.65 12.13
CA GLY A 207 16.40 -13.69 13.05
C GLY A 207 15.13 -14.40 12.59
N PRO A 208 14.68 -15.44 13.32
CA PRO A 208 13.53 -16.28 12.93
C PRO A 208 12.19 -15.56 12.78
N GLY A 209 12.07 -14.31 13.26
CA GLY A 209 10.85 -13.50 13.17
C GLY A 209 10.89 -12.44 12.06
N ASP A 210 12.00 -12.35 11.32
CA ASP A 210 12.10 -11.43 10.20
C ASP A 210 11.45 -12.06 8.94
N PRO A 211 10.79 -11.26 8.09
CA PRO A 211 10.19 -11.77 6.86
C PRO A 211 11.27 -12.34 5.93
N PRO A 212 10.93 -13.37 5.13
CA PRO A 212 11.88 -14.02 4.21
C PRO A 212 12.43 -13.08 3.15
#